data_AF-A0A537XFN0-F1
#
_entry.id   AF-A0A537XFN0-F1
#
_cell.length_a   1.000
_cell.length_b   1.000
_cell.length_c   1.000
_cell.angle_alpha   90.00
_cell.angle_beta   90.00
_cell.angle_gamma   90.00
#
_symmetry.space_group_name_H-M   'P 1'
#
loop_
_entity.id
_entity.type
_entity.pdbx_description
1 polymer ?
#
loop_
_entity_poly.entity_id
_entity_poly.type
_entity_poly.pdbx_seq_one_letter_code
_entity_poly.pdbx_strand_id
1 'polypeptide(L)'
;MPGTGEAPAGAPGSSTPAPGSTSRCWCIGPGLRIPTGPGERWRSNLVASPGRSGCSIASTPPSCADRRGPPGTRVGGLGRLDALDLSLSLSRTEEAERLAAGHRQLLALRLALGGKLDGRSDQLGPPVCVLFEGWDAAGKGGVIKRLVAPLDPRHVRVAQFSAPSHDEKRHHFLWRFYPSLPGWGGMAVLDRSWYGRVLVERVEGLATLDQWDRAYDEIVQFERSLCLEGMILIKFWLHISEGEQLARFRRREQDPLKRWKLTDEDWRNRDQRAAYERAVEDMLERTDHELARWRPVEAESKRYARVKVLETVVGEIETGMRERGFEPPPLAHGRTP
;
A
#
# COMPACT_ATOMS: atom_id res chain seq x y z
N MET A 1 9.75 -60.73 -51.09
CA MET A 1 10.85 -59.85 -51.53
C MET A 1 11.37 -59.11 -50.31
N PRO A 2 12.54 -59.52 -49.80
CA PRO A 2 13.10 -59.13 -48.50
C PRO A 2 14.18 -58.04 -48.61
N GLY A 3 14.69 -57.60 -47.46
CA GLY A 3 16.07 -57.10 -47.28
C GLY A 3 16.13 -55.62 -46.88
N THR A 4 16.43 -55.21 -45.64
CA THR A 4 17.66 -55.32 -44.82
C THR A 4 18.85 -54.50 -45.31
N GLY A 5 19.49 -53.79 -44.36
CA GLY A 5 20.86 -53.29 -44.43
C GLY A 5 20.93 -51.76 -44.43
N GLU A 6 21.82 -51.07 -43.74
CA GLU A 6 22.81 -51.35 -42.69
C GLU A 6 23.48 -49.99 -42.48
N ALA A 7 23.94 -49.68 -41.26
CA ALA A 7 24.83 -48.55 -41.03
C ALA A 7 26.23 -48.84 -41.58
N PRO A 8 27.12 -47.82 -41.64
CA PRO A 8 28.51 -48.06 -41.31
C PRO A 8 28.96 -47.25 -40.09
N ALA A 9 29.81 -47.89 -39.31
CA ALA A 9 30.49 -47.42 -38.11
C ALA A 9 31.94 -46.95 -38.41
N GLY A 10 32.51 -46.16 -37.49
CA GLY A 10 33.96 -45.90 -37.32
C GLY A 10 34.32 -44.40 -37.42
N ALA A 11 34.46 -43.60 -36.35
CA ALA A 11 35.49 -43.53 -35.26
C ALA A 11 36.84 -42.89 -35.70
N PRO A 12 37.70 -42.36 -34.80
CA PRO A 12 37.50 -41.44 -33.66
C PRO A 12 38.43 -40.19 -33.76
N GLY A 13 38.19 -39.13 -32.98
CA GLY A 13 39.10 -37.97 -32.91
C GLY A 13 38.88 -37.12 -31.65
N SER A 14 39.89 -37.10 -30.80
CA SER A 14 39.96 -36.55 -29.45
C SER A 14 40.29 -35.05 -29.37
N SER A 15 39.85 -34.41 -28.27
CA SER A 15 40.49 -33.31 -27.49
C SER A 15 40.84 -32.00 -28.22
N THR A 16 40.42 -30.80 -27.83
CA THR A 16 40.53 -30.10 -26.53
C THR A 16 39.79 -28.72 -26.65
N PRO A 17 39.22 -28.11 -25.59
CA PRO A 17 38.41 -26.89 -25.72
C PRO A 17 39.16 -25.59 -25.34
N ALA A 18 38.81 -24.46 -25.99
CA ALA A 18 38.76 -23.06 -25.51
C ALA A 18 38.73 -22.06 -26.71
N PRO A 19 38.35 -20.76 -26.56
CA PRO A 19 37.55 -20.10 -25.51
C PRO A 19 36.37 -19.25 -26.07
N GLY A 20 35.37 -19.03 -25.21
CA GLY A 20 34.62 -17.78 -25.05
C GLY A 20 33.94 -17.11 -26.27
N SER A 21 32.61 -17.21 -26.34
CA SER A 21 31.80 -16.09 -26.79
C SER A 21 30.65 -15.85 -25.81
N THR A 22 30.49 -14.57 -25.49
CA THR A 22 29.79 -14.03 -24.34
C THR A 22 28.28 -14.11 -24.47
N SER A 23 27.64 -14.93 -23.62
CA SER A 23 26.23 -14.74 -23.29
C SER A 23 26.09 -13.46 -22.47
N ARG A 24 25.29 -12.52 -22.98
CA ARG A 24 24.98 -11.24 -22.33
C ARG A 24 24.31 -11.52 -20.99
N CYS A 25 25.05 -11.23 -19.92
CA CYS A 25 24.55 -11.21 -18.57
C CYS A 25 23.66 -9.98 -18.39
N TRP A 26 22.45 -10.19 -17.89
CA TRP A 26 21.58 -9.12 -17.41
C TRP A 26 22.25 -8.48 -16.19
N CYS A 27 22.48 -7.17 -16.25
CA CYS A 27 23.05 -6.38 -15.16
C CYS A 27 22.03 -6.28 -14.01
N ILE A 28 22.31 -6.93 -12.89
CA ILE A 28 21.77 -6.56 -11.57
C ILE A 28 22.87 -5.74 -10.88
N GLY A 29 22.50 -4.59 -10.29
CA GLY A 29 23.39 -3.70 -9.56
C GLY A 29 24.11 -4.36 -8.37
N PRO A 30 25.10 -3.68 -7.78
CA PRO A 30 26.32 -4.34 -7.32
C PRO A 30 26.16 -5.02 -5.96
N GLY A 31 26.67 -6.24 -5.87
CA GLY A 31 27.42 -6.62 -4.66
C GLY A 31 26.96 -7.83 -3.86
N LEU A 32 26.27 -8.83 -4.42
CA LEU A 32 26.23 -10.16 -3.79
C LEU A 32 26.11 -11.27 -4.85
N ARG A 33 27.07 -12.20 -4.90
CA ARG A 33 27.00 -13.41 -5.74
C ARG A 33 26.44 -14.57 -4.91
N ILE A 34 25.42 -15.24 -5.45
CA ILE A 34 24.90 -16.52 -4.96
C ILE A 34 25.60 -17.64 -5.75
N PRO A 35 26.18 -18.68 -5.12
CA PRO A 35 26.80 -19.80 -5.84
C PRO A 35 25.76 -20.66 -6.58
N THR A 36 26.08 -21.09 -7.81
CA THR A 36 25.16 -21.85 -8.68
C THR A 36 25.64 -23.27 -9.01
N GLY A 37 26.35 -23.95 -8.09
CA GLY A 37 26.84 -25.32 -8.30
C GLY A 37 26.59 -26.26 -7.11
N PRO A 38 26.26 -27.55 -7.34
CA PRO A 38 26.13 -28.52 -6.28
C PRO A 38 27.52 -28.93 -5.76
N GLY A 39 27.92 -28.39 -4.61
CA GLY A 39 29.16 -28.81 -3.92
C GLY A 39 29.94 -27.73 -3.18
N GLU A 40 29.61 -26.46 -3.32
CA GLU A 40 30.34 -25.39 -2.61
C GLU A 40 29.77 -25.14 -1.21
N ARG A 41 30.55 -25.52 -0.18
CA ARG A 41 30.26 -25.18 1.22
C ARG A 41 30.60 -23.71 1.48
N TRP A 42 29.67 -23.00 2.13
CA TRP A 42 29.89 -21.71 2.76
C TRP A 42 31.16 -21.75 3.64
N ARG A 43 32.19 -20.99 3.28
CA ARG A 43 33.33 -20.70 4.16
C ARG A 43 33.20 -19.28 4.68
N SER A 44 32.83 -19.13 5.95
CA SER A 44 32.94 -17.88 6.67
C SER A 44 34.37 -17.73 7.21
N ASN A 45 35.08 -16.68 6.79
CA ASN A 45 36.28 -16.24 7.48
C ASN A 45 35.85 -15.40 8.69
N LEU A 46 35.56 -16.08 9.80
CA LEU A 46 35.50 -15.46 11.13
C LEU A 46 36.89 -15.52 11.75
N VAL A 47 37.57 -14.38 11.78
CA VAL A 47 38.78 -14.19 12.58
C VAL A 47 38.33 -13.94 14.02
N ALA A 48 38.58 -14.93 14.90
CA ALA A 48 38.40 -14.79 16.34
C ALA A 48 39.58 -14.03 16.93
N SER A 49 39.31 -13.02 17.77
CA SER A 49 40.28 -12.43 18.70
C SER A 49 39.88 -12.77 20.14
N PRO A 50 40.84 -13.10 21.03
CA PRO A 50 40.54 -13.68 22.33
C PRO A 50 40.25 -12.62 23.41
N GLY A 51 39.21 -12.90 24.19
CA GLY A 51 39.17 -12.82 25.66
C GLY A 51 39.45 -11.48 26.36
N ARG A 52 38.43 -10.97 27.06
CA ARG A 52 38.59 -10.48 28.44
C ARG A 52 37.35 -10.83 29.27
N SER A 53 37.62 -11.46 30.39
CA SER A 53 36.71 -11.96 31.41
C SER A 53 36.34 -10.89 32.43
N GLY A 54 35.06 -10.86 32.81
CA GLY A 54 34.56 -10.50 34.14
C GLY A 54 34.35 -9.02 34.46
N CYS A 55 33.10 -8.64 34.78
CA CYS A 55 32.77 -8.12 36.11
C CYS A 55 31.24 -8.01 36.34
N SER A 56 30.83 -8.57 37.48
CA SER A 56 29.66 -8.36 38.34
C SER A 56 28.36 -7.67 37.88
N ILE A 57 27.29 -8.37 38.21
CA ILE A 57 25.89 -7.96 38.41
C ILE A 57 25.79 -6.80 39.43
N ALA A 58 25.03 -5.75 39.08
CA ALA A 58 24.05 -5.03 39.91
C ALA A 58 23.99 -3.53 39.56
N SER A 59 22.91 -3.11 38.90
CA SER A 59 22.28 -1.80 39.15
C SER A 59 20.89 -1.82 38.52
N THR A 60 19.88 -1.76 39.38
CA THR A 60 18.46 -1.58 39.06
C THR A 60 18.28 -0.43 38.07
N PRO A 61 17.50 -0.57 36.98
CA PRO A 61 17.20 0.59 36.14
C PRO A 61 16.35 1.58 36.95
N PRO A 62 16.56 2.89 36.80
CA PRO A 62 15.71 3.88 37.45
C PRO A 62 14.28 3.71 36.94
N SER A 63 13.33 3.70 37.87
CA SER A 63 11.91 3.59 37.57
C SER A 63 11.51 4.67 36.55
N CYS A 64 10.92 4.26 35.44
CA CYS A 64 10.17 5.13 34.53
C CYS A 64 8.88 5.61 35.22
N ALA A 65 9.04 6.39 36.28
CA ALA A 65 7.98 7.19 36.83
C ALA A 65 8.14 8.61 36.29
N ASP A 66 7.10 9.05 35.62
CA ASP A 66 6.74 10.45 35.42
C ASP A 66 7.49 11.25 34.33
N ARG A 67 7.13 10.94 33.08
CA ARG A 67 7.05 11.96 32.01
C ARG A 67 5.68 11.90 31.38
N ARG A 68 4.65 12.33 32.10
CA ARG A 68 3.32 12.55 31.52
C ARG A 68 2.92 14.01 31.75
N GLY A 69 3.17 14.83 30.72
CA GLY A 69 2.30 15.97 30.52
C GLY A 69 0.88 15.45 30.20
N PRO A 70 -0.19 16.14 30.61
CA PRO A 70 -1.55 15.77 30.22
C PRO A 70 -1.66 15.77 28.69
N PRO A 71 -2.54 14.94 28.09
CA PRO A 71 -2.81 15.02 26.66
C PRO A 71 -3.23 16.47 26.36
N GLY A 72 -2.42 17.15 25.54
CA GLY A 72 -2.61 18.56 25.25
C GLY A 72 -4.03 18.80 24.75
N THR A 73 -4.82 19.53 25.53
CA THR A 73 -6.09 20.10 25.09
C THR A 73 -5.74 21.06 23.96
N ARG A 74 -6.00 20.67 22.70
CA ARG A 74 -5.86 21.61 21.58
C ARG A 74 -6.84 22.76 21.82
N VAL A 75 -6.29 23.93 22.13
CA VAL A 75 -7.02 25.19 22.16
C VAL A 75 -7.10 25.69 20.72
N GLY A 76 -8.28 25.57 20.10
CA GLY A 76 -8.76 26.47 19.04
C GLY A 76 -7.90 26.67 17.78
N GLY A 77 -7.28 25.61 17.23
CA GLY A 77 -6.70 25.63 15.89
C GLY A 77 -7.54 24.80 14.92
N LEU A 78 -7.85 25.34 13.73
CA LEU A 78 -8.49 24.59 12.63
C LEU A 78 -7.61 23.38 12.26
N GLY A 79 -8.19 22.18 12.32
CA GLY A 79 -7.52 20.95 11.91
C GLY A 79 -7.31 20.85 10.41
N ARG A 80 -6.52 19.87 9.94
CA ARG A 80 -6.29 19.66 8.50
C ARG A 80 -7.59 19.26 7.78
N LEU A 81 -8.55 18.68 8.50
CA LEU A 81 -9.88 18.35 8.00
C LEU A 81 -10.78 19.58 7.81
N ASP A 82 -10.67 20.57 8.69
CA ASP A 82 -11.50 21.77 8.65
C ASP A 82 -11.19 22.66 7.43
N ALA A 83 -10.00 22.52 6.86
CA ALA A 83 -9.56 23.24 5.67
C ALA A 83 -10.19 22.72 4.35
N LEU A 84 -10.94 21.62 4.40
CA LEU A 84 -11.50 20.99 3.20
C LEU A 84 -12.82 21.64 2.75
N ASP A 85 -12.89 21.97 1.46
CA ASP A 85 -14.13 22.46 0.84
C ASP A 85 -15.07 21.28 0.49
N LEU A 86 -15.96 20.93 1.41
CA LEU A 86 -16.94 19.87 1.21
C LEU A 86 -18.07 20.23 0.24
N SER A 87 -18.12 21.46 -0.28
CA SER A 87 -19.12 21.84 -1.30
C SER A 87 -18.76 21.33 -2.70
N LEU A 88 -17.52 20.89 -2.91
CA LEU A 88 -17.04 20.40 -4.21
C LEU A 88 -17.88 19.23 -4.71
N SER A 89 -18.31 19.34 -5.96
CA SER A 89 -19.18 18.36 -6.60
C SER A 89 -18.92 18.27 -8.10
N LEU A 90 -19.44 17.22 -8.74
CA LEU A 90 -19.40 17.04 -10.19
C LEU A 90 -20.77 16.62 -10.69
N SER A 91 -21.11 17.06 -11.89
CA SER A 91 -22.22 16.51 -12.65
C SER A 91 -21.95 15.05 -13.05
N ARG A 92 -23.00 14.36 -13.52
CA ARG A 92 -22.86 12.99 -14.01
C ARG A 92 -22.04 12.92 -15.31
N THR A 93 -22.17 13.94 -16.16
CA THR A 93 -21.45 14.01 -17.44
C THR A 93 -19.96 14.21 -17.20
N GLU A 94 -19.59 15.17 -16.34
CA GLU A 94 -18.19 15.42 -15.97
C GLU A 94 -17.56 14.21 -15.28
N GLU A 95 -18.30 13.53 -14.39
CA GLU A 95 -17.82 12.28 -13.78
C GLU A 95 -17.49 11.23 -14.84
N ALA A 96 -18.39 11.02 -15.80
CA ALA A 96 -18.21 9.99 -16.82
C ALA A 96 -17.01 10.27 -17.72
N GLU A 97 -16.85 11.52 -18.18
CA GLU A 97 -15.74 11.94 -19.04
C GLU A 97 -14.38 11.80 -18.34
N ARG A 98 -14.27 12.36 -17.12
CA ARG A 98 -13.01 12.34 -16.36
C ARG A 98 -12.64 10.94 -15.89
N LEU A 99 -13.61 10.11 -15.51
CA LEU A 99 -13.35 8.70 -15.22
C LEU A 99 -12.85 7.95 -16.47
N ALA A 100 -13.45 8.17 -17.63
CA ALA A 100 -13.01 7.50 -18.86
C ALA A 100 -11.56 7.87 -19.24
N ALA A 101 -11.21 9.15 -19.13
CA ALA A 101 -9.84 9.62 -19.36
C ALA A 101 -8.86 9.02 -18.34
N GLY A 102 -9.17 9.12 -17.05
CA GLY A 102 -8.33 8.59 -15.98
C GLY A 102 -8.18 7.07 -16.03
N HIS A 103 -9.23 6.33 -16.40
CA HIS A 103 -9.19 4.87 -16.55
C HIS A 103 -8.27 4.44 -17.67
N ARG A 104 -8.29 5.13 -18.80
CA ARG A 104 -7.38 4.85 -19.91
C ARG A 104 -5.92 5.06 -19.48
N GLN A 105 -5.65 6.15 -18.78
CA GLN A 105 -4.30 6.45 -18.30
C GLN A 105 -3.84 5.45 -17.25
N LEU A 106 -4.68 5.15 -16.26
CA LEU A 106 -4.37 4.14 -15.24
C LEU A 106 -4.08 2.77 -15.85
N LEU A 107 -4.84 2.36 -16.86
CA LEU A 107 -4.60 1.10 -17.57
C LEU A 107 -3.23 1.10 -18.27
N ALA A 108 -2.89 2.17 -18.98
CA ALA A 108 -1.58 2.29 -19.64
C ALA A 108 -0.43 2.21 -18.63
N LEU A 109 -0.52 2.97 -17.53
CA LEU A 109 0.48 2.94 -16.44
C LEU A 109 0.60 1.54 -15.85
N ARG A 110 -0.51 0.86 -15.56
CA ARG A 110 -0.50 -0.49 -14.97
C ARG A 110 0.10 -1.53 -15.91
N LEU A 111 -0.20 -1.46 -17.21
CA LEU A 111 0.43 -2.34 -18.20
C LEU A 111 1.93 -2.08 -18.33
N ALA A 112 2.35 -0.81 -18.32
CA ALA A 112 3.77 -0.45 -18.33
C ALA A 112 4.50 -0.98 -17.08
N LEU A 113 3.95 -0.77 -15.87
CA LEU A 113 4.49 -1.29 -14.62
C LEU A 113 4.57 -2.84 -14.62
N GLY A 114 3.60 -3.51 -15.22
CA GLY A 114 3.57 -4.98 -15.33
C GLY A 114 4.45 -5.55 -16.46
N GLY A 115 5.24 -4.72 -17.15
CA GLY A 115 6.06 -5.16 -18.29
C GLY A 115 5.24 -5.63 -19.49
N LYS A 116 4.03 -5.09 -19.69
CA LYS A 116 3.10 -5.50 -20.76
C LYS A 116 2.96 -4.46 -21.88
N LEU A 117 3.65 -3.33 -21.78
CA LEU A 117 3.61 -2.24 -22.75
C LEU A 117 5.02 -1.81 -23.17
N ASP A 118 5.15 -1.19 -24.34
CA ASP A 118 6.38 -0.57 -24.85
C ASP A 118 7.61 -1.49 -24.95
N GLY A 119 7.42 -2.78 -25.23
CA GLY A 119 8.52 -3.74 -25.37
C GLY A 119 9.26 -4.05 -24.06
N ARG A 120 8.69 -3.67 -22.90
CA ARG A 120 9.27 -3.87 -21.56
C ARG A 120 8.97 -5.26 -20.97
N SER A 121 8.92 -6.31 -21.80
CA SER A 121 8.49 -7.66 -21.38
C SER A 121 9.28 -8.23 -20.19
N ASP A 122 10.52 -7.75 -20.02
CA ASP A 122 11.47 -8.26 -19.03
C ASP A 122 11.72 -7.27 -17.88
N GLN A 123 11.02 -6.12 -17.83
CA GLN A 123 11.22 -5.09 -16.80
C GLN A 123 9.93 -4.81 -16.04
N LEU A 124 9.95 -5.11 -14.73
CA LEU A 124 8.88 -4.73 -13.81
C LEU A 124 9.13 -3.33 -13.27
N GLY A 125 8.06 -2.53 -13.22
CA GLY A 125 8.07 -1.22 -12.58
C GLY A 125 7.78 -1.30 -11.07
N PRO A 126 7.82 -0.15 -10.37
CA PRO A 126 7.59 -0.11 -8.92
C PRO A 126 6.23 -0.70 -8.49
N PRO A 127 6.17 -1.37 -7.33
CA PRO A 127 4.90 -1.79 -6.74
C PRO A 127 4.03 -0.59 -6.35
N VAL A 128 2.71 -0.71 -6.50
CA VAL A 128 1.76 0.36 -6.13
C VAL A 128 0.83 -0.13 -5.03
N CYS A 129 0.82 0.55 -3.88
CA CYS A 129 -0.12 0.25 -2.79
C CYS A 129 -0.99 1.48 -2.49
N VAL A 130 -2.31 1.30 -2.52
CA VAL A 130 -3.29 2.36 -2.27
C VAL A 130 -4.11 2.03 -1.02
N LEU A 131 -4.06 2.89 -0.01
CA LEU A 131 -4.77 2.74 1.25
C LEU A 131 -6.01 3.63 1.30
N PHE A 132 -7.12 3.08 1.80
CA PHE A 132 -8.35 3.82 2.01
C PHE A 132 -8.78 3.79 3.48
N GLU A 133 -8.70 4.95 4.12
CA GLU A 133 -9.36 5.26 5.39
C GLU A 133 -10.42 6.34 5.18
N GLY A 134 -11.27 6.56 6.19
CA GLY A 134 -12.32 7.56 6.13
C GLY A 134 -13.54 7.15 6.96
N TRP A 135 -14.45 8.09 7.14
CA TRP A 135 -15.67 7.86 7.91
C TRP A 135 -16.47 6.65 7.44
N ASP A 136 -17.22 6.05 8.37
CA ASP A 136 -18.27 5.12 7.98
C ASP A 136 -19.28 5.85 7.09
N ALA A 137 -19.71 5.13 6.04
CA ALA A 137 -20.44 5.68 4.91
C ALA A 137 -19.76 6.79 4.06
N ALA A 138 -18.48 7.11 4.24
CA ALA A 138 -17.76 8.06 3.38
C ALA A 138 -17.69 7.65 1.89
N GLY A 139 -17.81 6.35 1.60
CA GLY A 139 -17.93 5.84 0.23
C GLY A 139 -16.71 5.10 -0.30
N LYS A 140 -15.78 4.69 0.58
CA LYS A 140 -14.56 3.91 0.29
C LYS A 140 -14.78 2.82 -0.77
N GLY A 141 -15.66 1.85 -0.49
CA GLY A 141 -15.93 0.75 -1.44
C GLY A 141 -16.48 1.21 -2.81
N GLY A 142 -17.19 2.33 -2.88
CA GLY A 142 -17.65 2.90 -4.15
C GLY A 142 -16.53 3.55 -4.97
N VAL A 143 -15.57 4.15 -4.29
CA VAL A 143 -14.36 4.71 -4.89
C VAL A 143 -13.44 3.57 -5.36
N ILE A 144 -13.15 2.60 -4.49
CA ILE A 144 -12.34 1.41 -4.81
C ILE A 144 -12.91 0.69 -6.03
N LYS A 145 -14.23 0.44 -6.06
CA LYS A 145 -14.91 -0.19 -7.20
C LYS A 145 -14.68 0.57 -8.52
N ARG A 146 -14.64 1.91 -8.49
CA ARG A 146 -14.37 2.71 -9.69
C ARG A 146 -12.90 2.77 -10.04
N LEU A 147 -12.01 2.78 -9.05
CA LEU A 147 -10.56 2.78 -9.28
C LEU A 147 -10.10 1.51 -10.00
N VAL A 148 -10.57 0.34 -9.56
CA VAL A 148 -10.12 -0.95 -10.11
C VAL A 148 -10.94 -1.42 -11.31
N ALA A 149 -12.02 -0.71 -11.67
CA ALA A 149 -12.91 -1.09 -12.76
C ALA A 149 -12.24 -1.36 -14.12
N PRO A 150 -11.23 -0.59 -14.58
CA PRO A 150 -10.59 -0.84 -15.87
C PRO A 150 -9.49 -1.90 -15.82
N LEU A 151 -9.17 -2.43 -14.63
CA LEU A 151 -8.00 -3.29 -14.42
C LEU A 151 -8.38 -4.77 -14.48
N ASP A 152 -7.47 -5.59 -15.03
CA ASP A 152 -7.58 -7.03 -14.95
C ASP A 152 -7.39 -7.49 -13.49
N PRO A 153 -8.29 -8.31 -12.91
CA PRO A 153 -8.18 -8.81 -11.54
C PRO A 153 -6.89 -9.57 -11.23
N ARG A 154 -6.16 -10.08 -12.23
CA ARG A 154 -4.85 -10.73 -12.05
C ARG A 154 -3.73 -9.74 -11.76
N HIS A 155 -3.95 -8.46 -12.06
CA HIS A 155 -2.95 -7.39 -11.92
C HIS A 155 -3.24 -6.40 -10.79
N VAL A 156 -4.34 -6.60 -10.05
CA VAL A 156 -4.70 -5.81 -8.87
C VAL A 156 -5.34 -6.68 -7.81
N ARG A 157 -4.88 -6.52 -6.57
CA ARG A 157 -5.49 -7.17 -5.40
C ARG A 157 -6.24 -6.14 -4.57
N VAL A 158 -7.52 -6.40 -4.30
CA VAL A 158 -8.30 -5.64 -3.31
C VAL A 158 -8.36 -6.46 -2.02
N ALA A 159 -7.80 -5.93 -0.93
CA ALA A 159 -7.83 -6.57 0.38
C ALA A 159 -8.65 -5.71 1.35
N GLN A 160 -9.51 -6.35 2.13
CA GLN A 160 -10.33 -5.68 3.14
C GLN A 160 -9.92 -6.18 4.51
N PHE A 161 -9.78 -5.26 5.47
CA PHE A 161 -9.40 -5.62 6.84
C PHE A 161 -10.53 -5.33 7.84
N SER A 162 -10.92 -6.38 8.55
CA SER A 162 -11.87 -6.35 9.66
C SER A 162 -11.13 -6.65 10.98
N ALA A 163 -11.86 -6.96 12.05
CA ALA A 163 -11.27 -7.34 13.32
C ALA A 163 -10.22 -8.46 13.15
N PRO A 164 -9.06 -8.40 13.83
CA PRO A 164 -8.05 -9.44 13.74
C PRO A 164 -8.55 -10.73 14.38
N SER A 165 -8.27 -11.84 13.71
CA SER A 165 -8.46 -13.21 14.19
C SER A 165 -7.59 -13.51 15.41
N HIS A 166 -7.89 -14.62 16.09
CA HIS A 166 -7.10 -15.06 17.24
C HIS A 166 -5.64 -15.38 16.87
N ASP A 167 -5.37 -15.79 15.62
CA ASP A 167 -4.00 -16.02 15.13
C ASP A 167 -3.26 -14.71 14.88
N GLU A 168 -3.88 -13.78 14.15
CA GLU A 168 -3.27 -12.47 13.89
C GLU A 168 -2.91 -11.72 15.18
N LYS A 169 -3.72 -11.87 16.24
CA LYS A 169 -3.44 -11.26 17.57
C LYS A 169 -2.21 -11.84 18.28
N ARG A 170 -1.69 -13.00 17.87
CA ARG A 170 -0.46 -13.61 18.43
C ARG A 170 0.81 -13.06 17.79
N HIS A 171 0.68 -12.26 16.74
CA HIS A 171 1.80 -11.67 16.02
C HIS A 171 1.90 -10.16 16.29
N HIS A 172 2.99 -9.55 15.81
CA HIS A 172 3.06 -8.10 15.69
C HIS A 172 1.88 -7.60 14.84
N PHE A 173 1.22 -6.50 15.22
CA PHE A 173 -0.03 -6.09 14.55
C PHE A 173 0.13 -5.82 13.05
N LEU A 174 1.32 -5.39 12.62
CA LEU A 174 1.63 -5.18 11.20
C LEU A 174 1.70 -6.49 10.38
N TRP A 175 1.92 -7.63 11.03
CA TRP A 175 2.15 -8.92 10.36
C TRP A 175 1.02 -9.30 9.40
N ARG A 176 -0.24 -9.06 9.81
CA ARG A 176 -1.42 -9.44 9.00
C ARG A 176 -1.54 -8.68 7.67
N PHE A 177 -0.87 -7.53 7.54
CA PHE A 177 -0.95 -6.70 6.33
C PHE A 177 0.09 -7.09 5.29
N TYR A 178 1.24 -7.64 5.72
CA TYR A 178 2.33 -8.05 4.82
C TYR A 178 1.89 -8.95 3.68
N PRO A 179 1.07 -10.00 3.91
CA PRO A 179 0.61 -10.87 2.82
C PRO A 179 -0.17 -10.13 1.73
N SER A 180 -0.70 -8.94 2.02
CA SER A 180 -1.46 -8.10 1.08
C SER A 180 -0.65 -7.12 0.27
N LEU A 181 0.61 -6.94 0.61
CA LEU A 181 1.47 -6.01 -0.12
C LEU A 181 1.82 -6.55 -1.51
N PRO A 182 1.88 -5.69 -2.54
CA PRO A 182 2.25 -6.09 -3.88
C PRO A 182 3.77 -6.21 -4.03
N GLY A 183 4.23 -7.15 -4.86
CA GLY A 183 5.59 -7.15 -5.38
C GLY A 183 5.75 -6.23 -6.60
N TRP A 184 6.97 -6.14 -7.13
CA TRP A 184 7.29 -5.39 -8.35
C TRP A 184 6.30 -5.64 -9.49
N GLY A 185 5.87 -4.56 -10.15
CA GLY A 185 4.83 -4.55 -11.18
C GLY A 185 3.41 -4.81 -10.69
N GLY A 186 3.22 -5.19 -9.43
CA GLY A 186 1.92 -5.44 -8.80
C GLY A 186 1.21 -4.19 -8.31
N MET A 187 -0.09 -4.34 -8.00
CA MET A 187 -0.88 -3.31 -7.33
C MET A 187 -1.75 -3.93 -6.25
N ALA A 188 -1.81 -3.28 -5.09
CA ALA A 188 -2.75 -3.62 -4.01
C ALA A 188 -3.58 -2.39 -3.62
N VAL A 189 -4.85 -2.63 -3.32
CA VAL A 189 -5.79 -1.64 -2.78
C VAL A 189 -6.32 -2.15 -1.45
N LEU A 190 -6.05 -1.45 -0.36
CA LEU A 190 -6.46 -1.84 0.98
C LEU A 190 -7.68 -1.02 1.42
N ASP A 191 -8.80 -1.68 1.68
CA ASP A 191 -10.00 -1.11 2.32
C ASP A 191 -9.90 -1.30 3.83
N ARG A 192 -9.62 -0.20 4.54
CA ARG A 192 -9.00 -0.20 5.88
C ARG A 192 -7.58 -0.78 5.86
N SER A 193 -6.80 -0.50 6.89
CA SER A 193 -5.36 -0.81 6.90
C SER A 193 -4.81 -0.90 8.34
N TRP A 194 -3.47 -0.84 8.47
CA TRP A 194 -2.78 -0.77 9.77
C TRP A 194 -3.16 0.44 10.60
N TYR A 195 -3.75 1.48 9.99
CA TYR A 195 -4.27 2.66 10.68
C TYR A 195 -5.41 2.35 11.66
N GLY A 196 -6.05 1.17 11.56
CA GLY A 196 -7.01 0.70 12.56
C GLY A 196 -6.48 0.76 14.00
N ARG A 197 -5.16 0.54 14.20
CA ARG A 197 -4.46 0.62 15.50
C ARG A 197 -4.58 1.99 16.16
N VAL A 198 -4.51 3.07 15.37
CA VAL A 198 -4.54 4.46 15.85
C VAL A 198 -5.89 5.14 15.66
N LEU A 199 -6.85 4.43 15.06
CA LEU A 199 -8.23 4.85 14.84
C LEU A 199 -9.18 4.05 15.73
N VAL A 200 -9.88 3.06 15.17
CA VAL A 200 -10.91 2.27 15.89
C VAL A 200 -10.35 1.59 17.15
N GLU A 201 -9.14 1.02 17.10
CA GLU A 201 -8.58 0.35 18.28
C GLU A 201 -8.23 1.34 19.41
N ARG A 202 -7.89 2.58 19.06
CA ARG A 202 -7.63 3.67 20.02
C ARG A 202 -8.93 4.17 20.65
N VAL A 203 -9.97 4.41 19.84
CA VAL A 203 -11.23 5.02 20.31
C VAL A 203 -12.07 4.02 21.11
N GLU A 204 -12.14 2.77 20.65
CA GLU A 204 -12.91 1.69 21.31
C GLU A 204 -12.14 1.00 22.44
N GLY A 205 -10.89 1.40 22.72
CA GLY A 205 -10.06 0.80 23.77
C GLY A 205 -9.64 -0.65 23.49
N LEU A 206 -9.55 -1.05 22.23
CA LEU A 206 -9.09 -2.39 21.82
C LEU A 206 -7.56 -2.51 21.83
N ALA A 207 -6.86 -1.37 21.89
CA ALA A 207 -5.43 -1.28 22.14
C ALA A 207 -5.19 -0.44 23.40
N THR A 208 -4.22 -0.85 24.22
CA THR A 208 -3.74 -0.05 25.35
C THR A 208 -3.10 1.25 24.86
N LEU A 209 -2.99 2.24 25.75
CA LEU A 209 -2.35 3.53 25.45
C LEU A 209 -0.95 3.36 24.86
N ASP A 210 -0.12 2.55 25.52
CA ASP A 210 1.25 2.27 25.06
C ASP A 210 1.27 1.60 23.67
N GLN A 211 0.29 0.74 23.37
CA GLN A 211 0.21 0.06 22.08
C GLN A 211 -0.14 0.98 20.93
N TRP A 212 -1.14 1.87 21.07
CA TRP A 212 -1.50 2.76 19.97
C TRP A 212 -0.59 3.99 19.88
N ASP A 213 -0.02 4.47 21.00
CA ASP A 213 0.85 5.64 20.97
C ASP A 213 2.20 5.34 20.30
N ARG A 214 2.81 4.18 20.57
CA ARG A 214 4.03 3.76 19.86
C ARG A 214 3.77 3.39 18.40
N ALA A 215 2.53 3.03 18.05
CA ALA A 215 2.19 2.55 16.72
C ALA A 215 2.35 3.61 15.63
N TYR A 216 2.27 4.91 15.96
CA TYR A 216 2.54 5.98 14.99
C TYR A 216 3.95 5.85 14.40
N ASP A 217 4.95 5.70 15.25
CA ASP A 217 6.34 5.55 14.80
C ASP A 217 6.55 4.21 14.08
N GLU A 218 5.96 3.12 14.58
CA GLU A 218 6.03 1.81 13.93
C GLU A 218 5.44 1.82 12.52
N ILE A 219 4.30 2.52 12.34
CA ILE A 219 3.67 2.71 11.02
C ILE A 219 4.59 3.52 10.11
N VAL A 220 5.14 4.65 10.58
CA VAL A 220 6.03 5.48 9.75
C VAL A 220 7.27 4.70 9.34
N GLN A 221 7.90 3.95 10.24
CA GLN A 221 9.07 3.14 9.91
C GLN A 221 8.73 2.02 8.91
N PHE A 222 7.58 1.39 9.09
CA PHE A 222 7.10 0.38 8.16
C PHE A 222 6.87 0.96 6.76
N GLU A 223 6.13 2.08 6.65
CA GLU A 223 5.86 2.74 5.38
C GLU A 223 7.14 3.21 4.69
N ARG A 224 8.07 3.83 5.44
CA ARG A 224 9.38 4.22 4.92
C ARG A 224 10.15 3.02 4.37
N SER A 225 10.16 1.89 5.07
CA SER A 225 10.85 0.68 4.59
C SER A 225 10.28 0.20 3.25
N LEU A 226 8.96 0.23 3.07
CA LEU A 226 8.30 -0.15 1.81
C LEU A 226 8.61 0.83 0.68
N CYS A 227 8.55 2.13 0.96
CA CYS A 227 8.82 3.15 -0.04
C CYS A 227 10.28 3.16 -0.50
N LEU A 228 11.22 2.93 0.43
CA LEU A 228 12.66 2.82 0.12
C LEU A 228 12.98 1.58 -0.72
N GLU A 229 12.24 0.49 -0.53
CA GLU A 229 12.29 -0.70 -1.41
C GLU A 229 11.66 -0.44 -2.80
N GLY A 230 11.10 0.76 -3.03
CA GLY A 230 10.59 1.19 -4.32
C GLY A 230 9.07 1.25 -4.42
N MET A 231 8.32 0.93 -3.35
CA MET A 231 6.86 1.02 -3.38
C MET A 231 6.38 2.47 -3.53
N ILE A 232 5.36 2.66 -4.37
CA ILE A 232 4.56 3.88 -4.45
C ILE A 232 3.39 3.69 -3.50
N LEU A 233 3.45 4.31 -2.32
CA LEU A 233 2.42 4.23 -1.29
C LEU A 233 1.52 5.47 -1.31
N ILE A 234 0.23 5.27 -1.55
CA ILE A 234 -0.76 6.33 -1.70
C ILE A 234 -1.81 6.17 -0.61
N LYS A 235 -1.98 7.18 0.26
CA LYS A 235 -2.86 7.10 1.43
C LYS A 235 -4.02 8.09 1.32
N PHE A 236 -5.25 7.60 1.36
CA PHE A 236 -6.45 8.43 1.27
C PHE A 236 -7.24 8.45 2.57
N TRP A 237 -7.65 9.64 2.99
CA TRP A 237 -8.68 9.84 4.01
C TRP A 237 -9.93 10.42 3.35
N LEU A 238 -11.04 9.67 3.32
CA LEU A 238 -12.32 10.16 2.79
C LEU A 238 -13.10 10.90 3.88
N HIS A 239 -13.17 12.22 3.76
CA HIS A 239 -13.82 13.10 4.72
C HIS A 239 -15.23 13.51 4.25
N ILE A 240 -16.19 13.50 5.18
CA ILE A 240 -17.58 13.94 4.97
C ILE A 240 -18.05 14.67 6.22
N SER A 241 -18.99 15.59 6.04
CA SER A 241 -19.64 16.27 7.15
C SER A 241 -20.41 15.31 8.05
N GLU A 242 -20.65 15.71 9.29
CA GLU A 242 -21.49 14.96 10.21
C GLU A 242 -22.93 14.81 9.68
N GLY A 243 -23.46 15.86 9.06
CA GLY A 243 -24.79 15.88 8.46
C GLY A 243 -24.92 14.90 7.30
N GLU A 244 -23.96 14.87 6.39
CA GLU A 244 -23.99 13.92 5.26
C GLU A 244 -23.76 12.48 5.70
N GLN A 245 -22.98 12.24 6.77
CA GLN A 245 -22.88 10.91 7.37
C GLN A 245 -24.25 10.40 7.84
N LEU A 246 -24.97 11.22 8.62
CA LEU A 246 -26.31 10.88 9.11
C LEU A 246 -27.30 10.68 7.96
N ALA A 247 -27.28 11.56 6.96
CA ALA A 247 -28.12 11.43 5.78
C ALA A 247 -27.85 10.12 5.03
N ARG A 248 -26.59 9.69 4.92
CA ARG A 248 -26.21 8.40 4.31
C ARG A 248 -26.66 7.21 5.12
N PHE A 249 -26.63 7.28 6.46
CA PHE A 249 -27.14 6.21 7.32
C PHE A 249 -28.64 6.03 7.11
N ARG A 250 -29.43 7.11 7.22
CA ARG A 250 -30.88 7.07 6.97
C ARG A 250 -31.24 6.52 5.59
N ARG A 251 -30.53 6.96 4.54
CA ARG A 251 -30.73 6.43 3.17
C ARG A 251 -30.40 4.94 3.03
N ARG A 252 -29.45 4.41 3.81
CA ARG A 252 -29.10 2.97 3.79
C ARG A 252 -30.11 2.12 4.55
N GLU A 253 -30.61 2.63 5.66
CA GLU A 253 -31.64 1.97 6.47
C GLU A 253 -32.92 1.74 5.67
N GLN A 254 -33.30 2.73 4.85
CA GLN A 254 -34.49 2.70 4.00
C GLN A 254 -34.32 1.92 2.69
N ASP A 255 -33.10 1.48 2.35
CA ASP A 255 -32.80 0.77 1.11
C ASP A 255 -32.52 -0.72 1.38
N PRO A 256 -33.43 -1.65 1.00
CA PRO A 256 -33.26 -3.08 1.24
C PRO A 256 -31.96 -3.67 0.71
N LEU A 257 -31.40 -3.10 -0.37
CA LEU A 257 -30.16 -3.58 -1.00
C LEU A 257 -28.90 -3.04 -0.31
N LYS A 258 -29.05 -2.08 0.61
CA LYS A 258 -27.94 -1.45 1.34
C LYS A 258 -28.06 -1.57 2.85
N ARG A 259 -29.19 -2.03 3.39
CA ARG A 259 -29.43 -2.18 4.83
C ARG A 259 -28.37 -3.03 5.53
N TRP A 260 -27.87 -4.07 4.86
CA TRP A 260 -26.79 -4.93 5.37
C TRP A 260 -25.46 -4.19 5.63
N LYS A 261 -25.29 -2.97 5.11
CA LYS A 261 -24.10 -2.11 5.31
C LYS A 261 -24.22 -1.21 6.54
N LEU A 262 -25.22 -1.44 7.38
CA LEU A 262 -25.39 -0.76 8.66
C LEU A 262 -25.38 -1.79 9.77
N THR A 263 -24.68 -1.47 10.82
CA THR A 263 -24.56 -2.21 12.06
C THR A 263 -24.84 -1.29 13.24
N ASP A 264 -25.18 -1.85 14.39
CA ASP A 264 -25.36 -1.05 15.62
C ASP A 264 -24.05 -0.36 16.04
N GLU A 265 -22.90 -0.92 15.63
CA GLU A 265 -21.59 -0.30 15.80
C GLU A 265 -21.43 1.00 15.01
N ASP A 266 -21.98 1.10 13.80
CA ASP A 266 -21.91 2.33 13.00
C ASP A 266 -22.60 3.52 13.71
N TRP A 267 -23.68 3.26 14.43
CA TRP A 267 -24.39 4.27 15.22
C TRP A 267 -23.60 4.67 16.48
N ARG A 268 -23.01 3.70 17.19
CA ARG A 268 -22.15 3.97 18.36
C ARG A 268 -20.90 4.77 17.98
N ASN A 269 -20.24 4.44 16.87
CA ASN A 269 -19.07 5.15 16.36
C ASN A 269 -19.38 6.62 16.07
N ARG A 270 -20.61 6.91 15.63
CA ARG A 270 -21.09 8.27 15.40
C ARG A 270 -21.22 9.06 16.70
N ASP A 271 -21.71 8.47 17.77
CA ASP A 271 -21.80 9.14 19.08
C ASP A 271 -20.42 9.52 19.63
N GLN A 272 -19.38 8.81 19.20
CA GLN A 272 -17.98 9.07 19.55
C GLN A 272 -17.23 9.92 18.53
N ARG A 273 -17.92 10.61 17.62
CA ARG A 273 -17.30 11.35 16.50
C ARG A 273 -16.19 12.31 16.93
N ALA A 274 -16.37 13.06 18.01
CA ALA A 274 -15.33 13.97 18.51
C ALA A 274 -14.04 13.24 18.93
N ALA A 275 -14.13 12.00 19.42
CA ALA A 275 -12.96 11.18 19.74
C ALA A 275 -12.27 10.67 18.46
N TYR A 276 -13.06 10.24 17.47
CA TYR A 276 -12.54 9.87 16.15
C TYR A 276 -11.89 11.06 15.43
N GLU A 277 -12.47 12.26 15.46
CA GLU A 277 -11.90 13.45 14.85
C GLU A 277 -10.50 13.75 15.41
N ARG A 278 -10.33 13.70 16.74
CA ARG A 278 -9.01 13.81 17.36
C ARG A 278 -8.05 12.71 16.91
N ALA A 279 -8.50 11.46 16.87
CA ALA A 279 -7.67 10.33 16.44
C ALA A 279 -7.21 10.47 14.98
N VAL A 280 -8.09 10.98 14.10
CA VAL A 280 -7.78 11.22 12.69
C VAL A 280 -6.81 12.38 12.52
N GLU A 281 -7.02 13.52 13.21
CA GLU A 281 -6.08 14.64 13.16
C GLU A 281 -4.69 14.22 13.66
N ASP A 282 -4.60 13.48 14.78
CA ASP A 282 -3.34 12.94 15.28
C ASP A 282 -2.69 11.97 14.28
N MET A 283 -3.48 11.14 13.58
CA MET A 283 -2.99 10.26 12.52
C MET A 283 -2.45 11.04 11.31
N LEU A 284 -3.19 12.04 10.84
CA LEU A 284 -2.78 12.88 9.72
C LEU A 284 -1.53 13.71 10.06
N GLU A 285 -1.35 14.09 11.32
CA GLU A 285 -0.19 14.85 11.78
C GLU A 285 1.04 13.96 11.99
N ARG A 286 0.88 12.84 12.69
CA ARG A 286 2.01 12.00 13.14
C ARG A 286 2.50 11.01 12.09
N THR A 287 1.72 10.72 11.04
CA THR A 287 2.14 9.75 10.00
C THR A 287 2.19 10.33 8.58
N ASP A 288 2.02 11.64 8.40
CA ASP A 288 2.28 12.29 7.12
C ASP A 288 3.78 12.53 6.95
N HIS A 289 4.39 11.87 5.98
CA HIS A 289 5.82 12.02 5.68
C HIS A 289 6.08 12.07 4.18
N GLU A 290 7.26 12.55 3.79
CA GLU A 290 7.63 12.82 2.40
C GLU A 290 7.42 11.65 1.44
N LEU A 291 7.78 10.44 1.87
CA LEU A 291 7.66 9.22 1.06
C LEU A 291 6.22 8.66 0.98
N ALA A 292 5.31 9.10 1.83
CA ALA A 292 3.91 8.66 1.84
C ALA A 292 3.04 9.74 2.50
N ARG A 293 2.60 10.71 1.68
CA ARG A 293 1.73 11.80 2.12
C ARG A 293 0.28 11.33 2.22
N TRP A 294 -0.44 11.83 3.23
CA TRP A 294 -1.88 11.69 3.30
C TRP A 294 -2.57 12.61 2.29
N ARG A 295 -3.60 12.08 1.64
CA ARG A 295 -4.47 12.80 0.71
C ARG A 295 -5.90 12.81 1.26
N PRO A 296 -6.30 13.88 1.98
CA PRO A 296 -7.69 14.06 2.33
C PRO A 296 -8.56 14.29 1.07
N VAL A 297 -9.72 13.64 1.04
CA VAL A 297 -10.67 13.65 -0.08
C VAL A 297 -12.01 14.16 0.42
N GLU A 298 -12.51 15.21 -0.21
CA GLU A 298 -13.83 15.81 0.00
C GLU A 298 -14.88 14.86 -0.56
N ALA A 299 -15.38 13.97 0.30
CA ALA A 299 -16.19 12.84 -0.10
C ALA A 299 -17.70 13.10 0.03
N GLU A 300 -18.11 14.34 0.29
CA GLU A 300 -19.52 14.79 0.36
C GLU A 300 -20.23 14.41 -0.96
N SER A 301 -19.65 14.83 -2.10
CA SER A 301 -20.04 14.37 -3.42
C SER A 301 -19.29 13.09 -3.81
N LYS A 302 -20.03 11.99 -3.91
CA LYS A 302 -19.45 10.69 -4.34
C LYS A 302 -18.82 10.75 -5.73
N ARG A 303 -19.36 11.57 -6.62
CA ARG A 303 -18.87 11.71 -8.01
C ARG A 303 -17.50 12.38 -8.01
N TYR A 304 -17.41 13.51 -7.31
CA TYR A 304 -16.17 14.24 -7.12
C TYR A 304 -15.09 13.36 -6.48
N ALA A 305 -15.41 12.67 -5.39
CA ALA A 305 -14.47 11.79 -4.68
C ALA A 305 -13.86 10.69 -5.57
N ARG A 306 -14.68 10.06 -6.43
CA ARG A 306 -14.21 9.00 -7.35
C ARG A 306 -13.19 9.54 -8.34
N VAL A 307 -13.49 10.70 -8.92
CA VAL A 307 -12.62 11.35 -9.91
C VAL A 307 -11.34 11.85 -9.25
N LYS A 308 -11.43 12.57 -8.12
CA LYS A 308 -10.26 13.07 -7.37
C LYS A 308 -9.31 11.93 -7.02
N VAL A 309 -9.84 10.81 -6.52
CA VAL A 309 -9.01 9.64 -6.17
C VAL A 309 -8.35 9.04 -7.40
N LEU A 310 -9.09 8.82 -8.49
CA LEU A 310 -8.51 8.24 -9.70
C LEU A 310 -7.38 9.11 -10.27
N GLU A 311 -7.63 10.40 -10.42
CA GLU A 311 -6.64 11.35 -10.94
C GLU A 311 -5.43 11.47 -10.02
N THR A 312 -5.64 11.47 -8.69
CA THR A 312 -4.54 11.45 -7.73
C THR A 312 -3.72 10.16 -7.87
N VAL A 313 -4.36 8.99 -7.95
CA VAL A 313 -3.63 7.72 -8.14
C VAL A 313 -2.80 7.74 -9.43
N VAL A 314 -3.36 8.23 -10.53
CA VAL A 314 -2.64 8.38 -11.79
C VAL A 314 -1.41 9.30 -11.62
N GLY A 315 -1.58 10.48 -11.05
CA GLY A 315 -0.48 11.44 -10.86
C GLY A 315 0.62 10.95 -9.91
N GLU A 316 0.26 10.28 -8.81
CA GLU A 316 1.24 9.72 -7.88
C GLU A 316 2.00 8.53 -8.49
N ILE A 317 1.33 7.70 -9.32
CA ILE A 317 2.01 6.64 -10.06
C ILE A 317 3.01 7.24 -11.05
N GLU A 318 2.60 8.24 -11.84
CA GLU A 318 3.49 8.91 -12.81
C GLU A 318 4.70 9.55 -12.12
N THR A 319 4.48 10.24 -11.00
CA THR A 319 5.54 10.86 -10.21
C THR A 319 6.49 9.81 -9.65
N GLY A 320 5.95 8.78 -8.98
CA GLY A 320 6.76 7.72 -8.38
C GLY A 320 7.54 6.89 -9.41
N MET A 321 6.97 6.71 -10.61
CA MET A 321 7.65 6.13 -11.77
C MET A 321 8.87 6.98 -12.18
N ARG A 322 8.69 8.30 -12.38
CA ARG A 322 9.78 9.22 -12.76
C ARG A 322 10.89 9.29 -11.72
N GLU A 323 10.55 9.39 -10.43
CA GLU A 323 11.51 9.41 -9.33
C GLU A 323 12.42 8.17 -9.30
N ARG A 324 11.94 7.04 -9.81
CA ARG A 324 12.66 5.77 -9.85
C ARG A 324 13.30 5.49 -11.21
N GLY A 325 13.36 6.49 -12.09
CA GLY A 325 13.92 6.35 -13.44
C GLY A 325 13.11 5.44 -14.36
N PHE A 326 11.84 5.18 -14.03
CA PHE A 326 10.93 4.38 -14.85
C PHE A 326 10.01 5.33 -15.62
N GLU A 327 10.31 5.61 -16.89
CA GLU A 327 9.53 6.62 -17.63
C GLU A 327 8.08 6.14 -17.88
N PRO A 328 7.05 6.93 -17.52
CA PRO A 328 5.66 6.59 -17.82
C PRO A 328 5.40 6.62 -19.33
N PRO A 329 4.49 5.75 -19.84
CA PRO A 329 4.08 5.80 -21.23
C PRO A 329 3.48 7.17 -21.54
N PRO A 330 3.62 7.67 -22.78
CA PRO A 330 3.01 8.94 -23.18
C PRO A 330 1.51 8.89 -22.90
N LEU A 331 0.97 10.03 -22.46
CA LEU A 331 -0.47 10.16 -22.20
C LEU A 331 -1.22 9.65 -23.42
N ALA A 332 -2.18 8.75 -23.20
CA ALA A 332 -3.05 8.26 -24.27
C ALA A 332 -4.05 9.36 -24.68
N HIS A 333 -3.55 10.47 -25.22
CA HIS A 333 -4.31 11.54 -25.86
C HIS A 333 -4.86 11.03 -27.19
N GLY A 334 -5.80 10.10 -27.12
CA GLY A 334 -6.57 9.62 -28.25
C GLY A 334 -7.98 10.18 -28.17
N ARG A 335 -8.38 10.96 -29.18
CA ARG A 335 -9.76 11.43 -29.36
C ARG A 335 -10.75 10.29 -29.06
N THR A 336 -11.76 10.59 -28.27
CA THR A 336 -12.97 9.76 -28.20
C THR A 336 -13.46 9.54 -29.64
N PRO A 337 -13.72 8.30 -30.09
CA PRO A 337 -14.31 8.07 -31.40
C PRO A 337 -15.68 8.73 -31.53
#